data_AF-A0A842WSV1-F1
#
_entry.id   AF-A0A842WSV1-F1
#
_cell.length_a   1.000
_cell.length_b   1.000
_cell.length_c   1.000
_cell.angle_alpha   90.00
_cell.angle_beta   90.00
_cell.angle_gamma   90.00
#
_symmetry.space_group_name_H-M   'P 1'
#
loop_
_entity.id
_entity.type
_entity.pdbx_description
1 polymer ?
#
loop_
_entity_poly.entity_id
_entity_poly.type
_entity_poly.pdbx_seq_one_letter_code
_entity_poly.pdbx_strand_id
1 'polypeptide(L)'
;MKSKIRTSIQISREVSPNELMEFLRVGHGYEWTILLQHPRLLAHGKPPSTRLPELLITGWDTMIVSGGLKEYPDRIRNMIEVLRRRSQRSYSSTGGIIHG
;
A
#
# COMPACT_ATOMS: atom_id res chain seq x y z
N MET A 1 -25.61 0.98 14.85
CA MET A 1 -24.24 1.43 14.56
C MET A 1 -23.54 0.39 13.69
N LYS A 2 -23.23 0.70 12.41
CA LYS A 2 -22.41 -0.20 11.59
C LYS A 2 -20.98 -0.15 12.12
N SER A 3 -20.48 -1.27 12.64
CA SER A 3 -19.09 -1.42 13.08
C SER A 3 -18.16 -0.98 11.94
N LYS A 4 -17.33 0.05 12.16
CA LYS A 4 -16.27 0.40 11.23
C LYS A 4 -15.31 -0.79 11.19
N ILE A 5 -15.26 -1.44 10.04
CA ILE A 5 -14.38 -2.60 9.86
C ILE A 5 -12.94 -2.08 9.88
N ARG A 6 -12.14 -2.66 10.76
CA ARG A 6 -10.71 -2.41 10.86
C ARG A 6 -9.98 -3.70 10.53
N THR A 7 -9.13 -3.64 9.52
CA THR A 7 -8.40 -4.80 9.01
C THR A 7 -6.94 -4.43 8.87
N SER A 8 -6.05 -5.22 9.46
CA SER A 8 -4.61 -5.13 9.16
C SER A 8 -4.29 -5.96 7.93
N ILE A 9 -3.47 -5.40 7.05
CA ILE A 9 -2.94 -6.03 5.85
C ILE A 9 -1.42 -5.96 5.94
N GLN A 10 -0.77 -7.09 5.72
CA GLN A 10 0.68 -7.13 5.64
C GLN A 10 1.13 -6.65 4.25
N ILE A 11 2.01 -5.65 4.25
CA ILE A 11 2.73 -5.19 3.06
C ILE A 11 3.88 -6.16 2.86
N SER A 12 3.95 -6.78 1.69
CA SER A 12 5.05 -7.68 1.33
C SER A 12 6.37 -6.89 1.30
N ARG A 13 7.48 -7.49 1.73
CA ARG A 13 8.79 -6.80 1.80
C ARG A 13 9.31 -6.34 0.44
N GLU A 14 8.84 -7.00 -0.63
CA GLU A 14 9.16 -6.66 -2.01
C GLU A 14 8.39 -5.43 -2.50
N VAL A 15 7.40 -4.93 -1.75
CA VAL A 15 6.61 -3.74 -2.08
C VAL A 15 7.08 -2.57 -1.24
N SER A 16 7.59 -1.54 -1.89
CA SER A 16 7.96 -0.29 -1.22
C SER A 16 6.70 0.43 -0.71
N PRO A 17 6.64 0.84 0.57
CA PRO A 17 5.54 1.66 1.06
C PRO A 17 5.33 2.95 0.26
N ASN A 18 6.42 3.56 -0.24
CA ASN A 18 6.33 4.76 -1.08
C ASN A 18 5.67 4.46 -2.43
N GLU A 19 5.99 3.32 -3.05
CA GLU A 19 5.35 2.89 -4.30
C GLU A 19 3.87 2.61 -4.09
N LEU A 20 3.51 1.95 -2.97
CA LEU A 20 2.14 1.70 -2.58
C LEU A 20 1.35 3.01 -2.37
N MET A 21 1.93 3.96 -1.65
CA MET A 21 1.34 5.28 -1.43
C MET A 21 1.11 6.03 -2.74
N GLU A 22 2.11 6.02 -3.62
CA GLU A 22 2.05 6.67 -4.92
C GLU A 22 0.99 6.02 -5.83
N PHE A 23 0.94 4.69 -5.87
CA PHE A 23 -0.07 3.96 -6.62
C PHE A 23 -1.48 4.30 -6.15
N LEU A 24 -1.71 4.38 -4.84
CA LEU A 24 -3.01 4.75 -4.26
C LEU A 24 -3.35 6.23 -4.48
N ARG A 25 -2.35 7.11 -4.45
CA ARG A 25 -2.51 8.54 -4.78
C ARG A 25 -2.97 8.70 -6.23
N VAL A 26 -2.27 8.07 -7.18
CA VAL A 26 -2.56 8.19 -8.61
C VAL A 26 -3.84 7.43 -8.99
N GLY A 27 -3.99 6.18 -8.55
CA GLY A 27 -5.09 5.33 -8.97
C GLY A 27 -6.42 5.59 -8.25
N HIS A 28 -6.37 6.11 -7.02
CA HIS A 28 -7.55 6.24 -6.15
C HIS A 28 -7.68 7.62 -5.50
N GLY A 29 -6.80 8.58 -5.82
CA GLY A 29 -6.88 9.96 -5.35
C GLY A 29 -6.60 10.14 -3.86
N TYR A 30 -5.92 9.20 -3.20
CA TYR A 30 -5.59 9.34 -1.78
C TYR A 30 -4.63 10.50 -1.54
N GLU A 31 -4.94 11.29 -0.52
CA GLU A 31 -4.05 12.31 0.01
C GLU A 31 -3.30 11.75 1.22
N TRP A 32 -1.98 11.90 1.25
CA TRP A 32 -1.14 11.35 2.30
C TRP A 32 -0.63 12.43 3.23
N THR A 33 -0.72 12.17 4.54
CA THR A 33 -0.04 12.92 5.58
C THR A 33 1.02 12.02 6.20
N ILE A 34 2.30 12.35 5.99
CA ILE A 34 3.43 11.62 6.57
C ILE A 34 3.72 12.21 7.96
N LEU A 35 3.56 11.39 8.99
CA LEU A 35 3.80 11.78 10.38
C LEU A 35 5.24 11.51 10.80
N LEU A 36 5.81 10.41 10.31
CA LEU A 36 7.18 10.01 10.59
C LEU A 36 7.76 9.28 9.38
N GLN A 37 8.99 9.60 9.00
CA GLN A 37 9.68 8.89 7.91
C GLN A 37 10.80 7.98 8.42
N HIS A 38 11.48 8.38 9.51
CA HIS A 38 12.58 7.64 10.12
C HIS A 38 12.42 7.57 11.64
N PRO A 39 12.79 6.46 12.32
CA PRO A 39 13.36 5.22 11.76
C PRO A 39 12.31 4.30 11.11
N ARG A 40 11.01 4.62 11.22
CA ARG A 40 9.90 3.86 10.63
C ARG A 40 8.90 4.81 10.00
N LEU A 41 8.36 4.44 8.84
CA LEU A 41 7.32 5.20 8.17
C LEU A 41 6.02 5.13 8.98
N LEU A 42 5.40 6.28 9.22
CA LEU A 42 4.03 6.40 9.72
C LEU A 42 3.31 7.40 8.83
N ALA A 43 2.35 6.92 8.04
CA ALA A 43 1.64 7.76 7.07
C ALA A 43 0.14 7.45 7.09
N HIS A 44 -0.66 8.52 7.14
CA HIS A 44 -2.12 8.45 7.08
C HIS A 44 -2.61 8.85 5.69
N GLY A 45 -3.38 7.99 5.05
CA GLY A 45 -4.01 8.19 3.75
C GLY A 45 -5.49 8.54 3.92
N LYS A 46 -5.86 9.76 3.52
CA LYS A 46 -7.22 10.26 3.49
C LYS A 46 -7.85 10.02 2.11
N PRO A 47 -9.03 9.39 2.03
CA PRO A 47 -9.69 9.17 0.76
C PRO A 47 -10.38 10.45 0.24
N PRO A 48 -10.53 10.62 -1.08
CA PRO A 48 -11.26 11.73 -1.68
C PRO A 48 -12.80 11.61 -1.54
N SER A 49 -13.31 10.39 -1.27
CA SER A 49 -14.75 10.13 -1.07
C SER A 49 -14.99 9.29 0.18
N THR A 50 -16.16 9.45 0.80
CA THR A 50 -16.53 8.80 2.07
C THR A 50 -16.77 7.29 1.97
N ARG A 51 -16.83 6.72 0.75
CA ARG A 51 -17.03 5.28 0.55
C ARG A 51 -15.72 4.50 0.63
N LEU A 52 -14.60 5.12 0.30
CA LEU A 52 -13.27 4.51 0.39
C LEU A 52 -12.81 4.46 1.86
N PRO A 53 -11.99 3.47 2.23
CA PRO A 53 -11.45 3.39 3.58
C PRO A 53 -10.39 4.46 3.85
N GLU A 54 -10.17 4.77 5.12
CA GLU A 54 -8.95 5.44 5.58
C GLU A 54 -7.83 4.40 5.68
N LEU A 55 -6.61 4.81 5.36
CA LEU A 55 -5.43 3.95 5.35
C LEU A 55 -4.39 4.49 6.32
N LEU A 56 -3.77 3.60 7.09
CA LEU A 56 -2.65 3.95 7.95
C LEU A 56 -1.52 2.96 7.71
N ILE A 57 -0.40 3.44 7.17
CA ILE A 57 0.81 2.63 7.03
C ILE A 57 1.63 2.79 8.31
N THR A 58 1.95 1.66 8.93
CA THR A 58 2.76 1.58 10.15
C THR A 58 4.00 0.74 9.88
N GLY A 59 5.15 1.39 9.76
CA GLY A 59 6.39 0.76 9.37
C GLY A 59 6.44 0.40 7.89
N TRP A 60 7.19 -0.66 7.59
CA TRP A 60 7.50 -1.08 6.21
C TRP A 60 6.63 -2.25 5.75
N ASP A 61 5.92 -2.89 6.67
CA ASP A 61 5.31 -4.21 6.48
C ASP A 61 3.82 -4.24 6.83
N THR A 62 3.24 -3.14 7.32
CA THR A 62 1.87 -3.16 7.83
C THR A 62 1.07 -1.96 7.36
N MET A 63 -0.13 -2.22 6.86
CA MET A 63 -1.16 -1.24 6.56
C MET A 63 -2.44 -1.58 7.32
N ILE A 64 -3.03 -0.58 7.97
CA ILE A 64 -4.33 -0.68 8.62
C ILE A 64 -5.35 -0.01 7.71
N VAL A 65 -6.41 -0.73 7.39
CA VAL A 65 -7.56 -0.25 6.62
C VAL A 65 -8.71 -0.03 7.60
N SER A 66 -9.31 1.15 7.61
CA SER A 66 -10.42 1.47 8.50
C SER A 66 -11.57 2.17 7.77
N GLY A 67 -12.80 1.75 8.06
CA GLY A 67 -13.98 2.31 7.39
C GLY A 67 -14.19 1.74 5.99
N GLY A 68 -15.18 2.27 5.28
CA GLY A 68 -15.59 1.76 3.98
C GLY A 68 -16.35 0.42 4.02
N LEU A 69 -16.47 -0.20 2.84
CA LEU A 69 -17.12 -1.49 2.61
C LEU A 69 -16.20 -2.69 2.88
N LYS A 70 -16.81 -3.86 3.16
CA LYS A 70 -16.14 -5.14 3.45
C LYS A 70 -15.17 -5.62 2.37
N GLU A 71 -15.41 -5.21 1.13
CA GLU A 71 -14.63 -5.63 -0.05
C GLU A 71 -13.32 -4.87 -0.25
N TYR A 72 -13.14 -3.70 0.37
CA TYR A 72 -11.93 -2.90 0.17
C TYR A 72 -10.65 -3.55 0.68
N PRO A 73 -10.63 -4.22 1.85
CA PRO A 73 -9.46 -4.97 2.28
C PRO A 73 -8.99 -5.98 1.23
N ASP A 74 -9.91 -6.71 0.58
CA ASP A 74 -9.55 -7.71 -0.43
C ASP A 74 -9.02 -7.07 -1.71
N ARG A 75 -9.61 -5.94 -2.14
CA ARG A 75 -9.09 -5.16 -3.26
C ARG A 75 -7.67 -4.65 -2.99
N ILE A 76 -7.41 -4.14 -1.79
CA ILE A 76 -6.08 -3.66 -1.38
C ILE A 76 -5.07 -4.81 -1.34
N ARG A 77 -5.44 -5.98 -0.80
CA ARG A 77 -4.58 -7.19 -0.84
C ARG A 77 -4.21 -7.57 -2.27
N ASN A 78 -5.20 -7.63 -3.16
CA ASN A 78 -4.96 -7.97 -4.57
C ASN A 78 -4.02 -6.96 -5.25
N MET A 79 -4.17 -5.68 -4.93
CA MET A 79 -3.27 -4.63 -5.43
C MET A 79 -1.83 -4.81 -4.94
N ILE A 80 -1.63 -5.07 -3.63
CA ILE A 80 -0.30 -5.33 -3.07
C ILE A 80 0.34 -6.55 -3.76
N GLU A 81 -0.44 -7.60 -4.05
CA GLU A 81 0.03 -8.77 -4.80
C GLU A 81 0.46 -8.42 -6.23
N VAL A 82 -0.24 -7.51 -6.91
CA VAL A 82 0.15 -7.03 -8.24
C VAL A 82 1.46 -6.24 -8.17
N LEU A 83 1.59 -5.34 -7.19
CA LEU A 83 2.83 -4.57 -6.97
C LEU A 83 4.01 -5.50 -6.67
N ARG A 84 3.79 -6.52 -5.83
CA ARG A 84 4.79 -7.54 -5.49
C ARG A 84 5.32 -8.26 -6.75
N ARG A 85 4.42 -8.71 -7.63
CA ARG A 85 4.79 -9.36 -8.90
C ARG A 85 5.58 -8.42 -9.83
N ARG A 86 5.23 -7.13 -9.86
CA ARG A 86 5.95 -6.13 -10.66
C ARG A 86 7.39 -5.94 -10.15
N SER A 87 7.55 -5.77 -8.84
CA SER A 87 8.85 -5.62 -8.18
C SER A 87 9.78 -6.82 -8.46
N GLN A 88 9.24 -8.05 -8.41
CA GLN A 88 10.00 -9.26 -8.74
C GLN A 88 10.49 -9.31 -10.20
N ARG A 89 9.69 -8.85 -11.17
CA ARG A 89 10.10 -8.78 -12.59
C ARG A 89 11.19 -7.74 -12.84
N SER A 90 11.14 -6.61 -12.13
CA SER A 90 12.18 -5.59 -12.22
C SER A 90 13.54 -6.12 -11.76
N TYR A 91 13.56 -7.01 -10.75
CA TYR A 91 14.78 -7.66 -10.27
C TYR A 91 15.36 -8.70 -11.24
N SER A 92 14.51 -9.42 -12.00
CA SER A 92 14.99 -10.45 -12.95
C SER A 92 15.55 -9.89 -14.26
N SER A 93 15.34 -8.61 -14.55
CA SER A 93 15.68 -7.99 -15.84
C SER A 93 17.11 -7.41 -15.90
N THR A 94 17.83 -7.38 -14.78
CA THR A 94 19.18 -6.76 -14.68
C THR A 94 20.31 -7.79 -14.68
N GLY A 95 20.02 -9.06 -14.98
CA GLY A 95 20.97 -10.18 -14.89
C GLY A 95 21.56 -10.67 -16.22
N GLY A 96 21.50 -9.89 -17.30
CA GLY A 96 21.98 -10.32 -18.61
C GLY A 96 22.69 -9.20 -19.35
N ILE A 97 24.02 -9.17 -19.23
CA ILE A 97 25.04 -9.01 -20.30
C ILE A 97 26.38 -9.18 -19.56
N ILE A 98 26.99 -10.36 -19.72
CA ILE A 98 28.43 -10.53 -19.51
C ILE A 98 28.97 -10.81 -20.91
N HIS A 99 29.49 -9.78 -21.56
CA HIS A 99 30.38 -9.95 -22.70
C HIS A 99 31.78 -10.23 -22.13
N GLY A 100 32.31 -11.41 -22.45
CA GLY A 100 33.68 -11.85 -22.22
C GLY A 100 33.97 -13.03 -23.13
#